data_AF-A0A414FT85-F1
#
_entry.id   AF-A0A414FT85-F1
#
_cell.length_a   1.000
_cell.length_b   1.000
_cell.length_c   1.000
_cell.angle_alpha   90.00
_cell.angle_beta   90.00
_cell.angle_gamma   90.00
#
_symmetry.space_group_name_H-M   'P 1'
#
loop_
_entity.id
_entity.type
_entity.pdbx_description
1 polymer ?
#
loop_
_entity_poly.entity_id
_entity_poly.type
_entity_poly.pdbx_seq_one_letter_code
_entity_poly.pdbx_strand_id
1 'polypeptide(L)'
;MNVKLIYPNRIESWDTRADGSATTSHAQLVIANGTSLQLWSCLWRDEFDSDGNPVEGAQDIEESGYPREIAHLGNHCARDLFEFCGALHFESGLLRLDVDGEALYEYVPDEGFEG
;
A
#
# COMPACT_ATOMS: atom_id res chain seq x y z
N MET A 1 -0.82 7.22 -3.56
CA MET A 1 -1.00 5.76 -3.66
C MET A 1 -2.31 5.36 -3.02
N ASN A 2 -3.22 4.82 -3.84
CA ASN A 2 -4.46 4.21 -3.39
C ASN A 2 -4.31 2.69 -3.38
N VAL A 3 -4.67 2.01 -2.30
CA VAL A 3 -4.64 0.54 -2.21
C VAL A 3 -6.03 0.03 -1.87
N LYS A 4 -6.53 -0.97 -2.59
CA LYS A 4 -7.85 -1.55 -2.38
C LYS A 4 -7.76 -3.08 -2.34
N LEU A 5 -8.29 -3.66 -1.27
CA LEU A 5 -8.44 -5.10 -1.08
C LEU A 5 -9.93 -5.43 -1.22
N ILE A 6 -10.25 -6.36 -2.11
CA ILE A 6 -11.61 -6.77 -2.42
C ILE A 6 -11.82 -8.20 -1.89
N TYR A 7 -12.81 -8.36 -1.04
CA TYR A 7 -13.25 -9.63 -0.45
C TYR A 7 -14.69 -9.92 -0.90
N PRO A 8 -15.19 -11.17 -0.79
CA PRO A 8 -16.57 -11.50 -1.17
C PRO A 8 -17.62 -10.71 -0.40
N ASN A 9 -17.32 -10.31 0.83
CA ASN A 9 -18.26 -9.67 1.75
C ASN A 9 -17.92 -8.22 2.12
N ARG A 10 -16.76 -7.70 1.70
CA ARG A 10 -16.32 -6.34 2.02
C ARG A 10 -15.27 -5.82 1.04
N ILE A 11 -15.14 -4.51 0.97
CA ILE A 11 -14.06 -3.83 0.25
C ILE A 11 -13.36 -2.93 1.25
N GLU A 12 -12.05 -3.06 1.34
CA GLU A 12 -11.20 -2.22 2.19
C GLU A 12 -10.30 -1.36 1.30
N SER A 13 -10.22 -0.07 1.59
CA SER A 13 -9.42 0.86 0.78
C SER A 13 -8.66 1.83 1.66
N TRP A 14 -7.39 2.04 1.30
CA TRP A 14 -6.50 2.99 1.93
C TRP A 14 -6.01 3.99 0.90
N ASP A 15 -5.93 5.24 1.32
CA ASP A 15 -5.41 6.33 0.49
C ASP A 15 -4.27 6.99 1.24
N THR A 16 -3.12 7.09 0.59
CA THR A 16 -2.00 7.90 1.10
C THR A 16 -2.23 9.33 0.67
N ARG A 17 -2.60 10.18 1.64
CA ARG A 17 -2.88 11.58 1.40
C ARG A 17 -1.58 12.29 0.99
N ALA A 18 -1.53 12.81 -0.23
CA ALA A 18 -0.66 13.94 -0.54
C ALA A 18 -1.32 15.18 0.07
N ASP A 19 -0.78 15.71 1.17
CA ASP A 19 -1.19 17.04 1.61
C ASP A 19 -0.70 18.05 0.57
N GLY A 20 -1.55 18.98 0.11
CA GLY A 20 -1.24 19.91 -0.99
C GLY A 20 -0.11 20.90 -0.69
N SER A 21 0.54 20.77 0.46
CA SER A 21 1.72 21.52 0.89
C SER A 21 3.02 20.70 0.86
N ALA A 22 2.95 19.38 0.62
CA ALA A 22 4.12 18.53 0.44
C ALA A 22 4.68 18.68 -0.98
N THR A 23 5.99 18.85 -1.08
CA THR A 23 6.69 19.03 -2.35
C THR A 23 6.89 17.69 -3.06
N THR A 24 7.11 16.62 -2.29
CA THR A 24 7.20 15.25 -2.79
C THR A 24 6.53 14.30 -1.79
N SER A 25 5.71 13.38 -2.30
CA SER A 25 5.12 12.28 -1.52
C SER A 25 5.69 10.94 -1.98
N HIS A 26 6.17 10.12 -1.05
CA HIS A 26 6.60 8.75 -1.34
C HIS A 26 5.73 7.76 -0.59
N ALA A 27 5.12 6.85 -1.33
CA ALA A 27 4.35 5.77 -0.76
C ALA A 27 4.92 4.43 -1.21
N GLN A 28 4.93 3.47 -0.29
CA GLN A 28 5.47 2.14 -0.54
C GLN A 28 4.55 1.09 0.09
N LEU A 29 4.31 0.01 -0.65
CA LEU A 29 3.66 -1.18 -0.14
C LEU A 29 4.72 -2.25 0.13
N VAL A 30 4.81 -2.75 1.36
CA VAL A 30 5.86 -3.68 1.79
C VAL A 30 5.27 -4.83 2.57
N ILE A 31 5.78 -6.05 2.36
CA ILE A 31 5.53 -7.18 3.25
C ILE A 31 6.55 -7.14 4.38
N ALA A 32 6.10 -6.85 5.59
CA ALA A 32 6.89 -6.91 6.81
C ALA A 32 6.83 -8.32 7.41
N ASN A 33 8.00 -8.88 7.71
CA ASN A 33 8.18 -10.19 8.36
C ASN A 33 7.51 -11.38 7.65
N GLY A 34 7.10 -11.21 6.39
CA GLY A 34 6.34 -12.19 5.61
C GLY A 34 4.86 -12.31 5.97
N THR A 35 4.41 -11.73 7.08
CA THR A 35 3.05 -11.92 7.61
C THR A 35 2.19 -10.67 7.53
N SER A 36 2.77 -9.49 7.38
CA SER A 36 2.00 -8.24 7.43
C SER A 36 2.22 -7.41 6.18
N LEU A 37 1.15 -7.05 5.49
CA LEU A 37 1.20 -6.08 4.41
C LEU A 37 1.06 -4.68 5.00
N GLN A 38 2.10 -3.87 4.85
CA GLN A 38 2.20 -2.54 5.41
C GLN A 38 2.26 -1.50 4.30
N LEU A 39 1.42 -0.48 4.45
CA LEU A 39 1.43 0.73 3.64
C LEU A 39 2.26 1.79 4.37
N TRP A 40 3.31 2.25 3.72
CA TRP A 40 4.19 3.32 4.17
C TRP A 40 3.92 4.57 3.33
N SER A 41 3.91 5.73 3.97
CA SER A 41 3.77 7.02 3.28
C SER A 41 4.61 8.08 3.96
N CYS A 42 5.66 8.56 3.30
CA CYS A 42 6.48 9.67 3.76
C CYS A 42 6.13 10.93 2.95
N LEU A 43 6.11 12.08 3.63
CA LEU A 43 5.95 13.39 2.99
C LEU A 43 7.21 14.21 3.24
N TRP A 44 7.75 14.79 2.18
CA TRP A 44 8.81 15.79 2.26
C TRP A 44 8.21 17.17 1.97
N ARG A 45 8.43 18.08 2.91
CA ARG A 45 8.13 19.50 2.75
C ARG A 45 9.43 20.25 2.53
N ASP A 46 9.53 20.89 1.37
CA ASP A 46 10.56 21.89 1.10
C ASP A 46 10.01 23.24 1.63
N GLU A 47 10.74 23.90 2.53
CA GLU A 47 10.36 25.24 2.99
C GLU A 47 10.76 26.27 1.93
N PHE A 48 9.77 26.86 1.28
CA PHE A 48 9.97 27.98 0.36
C PHE A 48 9.78 29.30 1.10
N ASP A 49 10.64 30.29 0.82
CA ASP A 49 10.47 31.64 1.32
C ASP A 49 9.28 32.34 0.64
N SER A 50 8.93 33.54 1.10
CA SER A 50 7.79 34.30 0.53
C SER A 50 7.99 34.72 -0.93
N ASP A 51 9.21 34.59 -1.47
CA ASP A 51 9.59 34.88 -2.85
C ASP A 51 9.61 33.59 -3.73
N GLY A 52 9.36 32.42 -3.13
CA GLY A 52 9.30 31.13 -3.82
C GLY A 52 10.66 30.46 -4.02
N ASN A 53 11.71 30.92 -3.34
CA ASN A 53 13.03 30.32 -3.35
C ASN A 53 13.13 29.27 -2.23
N PRO A 54 13.82 28.13 -2.45
CA PRO A 54 14.09 27.16 -1.39
C PRO A 54 14.95 27.82 -0.31
N VAL A 55 14.53 27.72 0.96
CA VAL A 55 15.25 28.30 2.09
C VAL A 55 16.55 27.52 2.31
N GLU A 56 17.70 28.14 2.04
CA GLU A 56 19.01 27.54 2.32
C GLU A 56 19.15 27.24 3.83
N GLY A 57 19.21 25.95 4.17
CA GLY A 57 19.34 25.47 5.56
C GLY A 57 18.03 25.11 6.25
N ALA A 58 16.89 25.13 5.55
CA ALA A 58 15.67 24.50 6.05
C ALA A 58 15.89 23.01 6.29
N GLN A 59 15.44 22.52 7.44
CA GLN A 59 15.42 21.08 7.70
C GLN A 59 14.31 20.49 6.84
N ASP A 60 14.62 19.52 5.98
CA ASP A 60 13.62 18.58 5.47
C ASP A 60 12.78 18.13 6.66
N ILE A 61 11.56 18.66 6.78
CA ILE A 61 10.62 18.17 7.77
C ILE A 61 10.12 16.86 7.19
N GLU A 62 10.88 15.80 7.47
CA GLU A 62 10.45 14.43 7.22
C GLU A 62 9.27 14.18 8.16
N GLU A 63 8.04 14.26 7.63
CA GLU A 63 6.92 13.63 8.32
C GLU A 63 7.14 12.12 8.16
N SER A 64 7.86 11.53 9.12
CA SER A 64 8.19 10.12 9.13
C SER A 64 6.90 9.32 8.97
N GLY A 65 6.79 8.67 7.81
CA GLY A 65 5.62 7.89 7.46
C GLY A 65 5.36 6.79 8.47
N TYR A 66 4.20 6.82 9.12
CA TYR A 66 3.83 5.75 10.03
C TYR A 66 3.46 4.50 9.22
N PRO A 67 4.14 3.36 9.44
CA PRO A 67 3.72 2.11 8.81
C PRO A 67 2.33 1.75 9.28
N ARG A 68 1.41 1.54 8.33
CA ARG A 68 0.08 1.07 8.63
C ARG A 68 -0.09 -0.34 8.09
N GLU A 69 -0.32 -1.28 8.98
CA GLU A 69 -0.74 -2.62 8.58
C GLU A 69 -2.15 -2.54 7.97
N ILE A 70 -2.29 -3.07 6.76
CA ILE A 70 -3.55 -3.10 6.02
C ILE A 70 -4.09 -4.53 5.83
N ALA A 71 -3.21 -5.53 5.93
CA ALA A 71 -3.58 -6.94 5.94
C ALA A 71 -2.55 -7.77 6.72
N HIS A 72 -3.00 -8.88 7.29
CA HIS A 72 -2.18 -9.78 8.09
C HIS A 72 -2.49 -11.25 7.76
N LEU A 73 -1.45 -12.06 7.67
CA LEU A 73 -1.49 -13.52 7.54
C LEU A 73 -1.19 -14.14 8.90
N GLY A 74 -2.07 -15.05 9.33
CA GLY A 74 -1.97 -15.68 10.63
C GLY A 74 -1.08 -16.93 10.62
N ASN A 75 -1.12 -17.69 9.53
CA ASN A 75 -0.50 -19.02 9.46
C ASN A 75 0.49 -19.19 8.30
N HIS A 76 0.80 -18.12 7.57
CA HIS A 76 1.68 -18.18 6.42
C HIS A 76 2.62 -16.98 6.36
N CYS A 77 3.90 -17.24 6.05
CA CYS A 77 4.88 -16.20 5.77
C CYS A 77 5.13 -16.16 4.27
N ALA A 78 4.66 -15.11 3.61
CA ALA A 78 4.89 -14.87 2.21
C ALA A 78 6.24 -14.22 1.94
N ARG A 79 6.88 -14.58 0.83
CA ARG A 79 8.14 -13.98 0.36
C ARG A 79 7.91 -12.76 -0.53
N ASP A 80 6.82 -12.77 -1.29
CA ASP A 80 6.51 -11.79 -2.32
C ASP A 80 5.02 -11.43 -2.30
N LEU A 81 4.66 -10.31 -2.95
CA LEU A 81 3.29 -9.77 -2.96
C LEU A 81 2.24 -10.78 -3.48
N PHE A 82 2.57 -11.51 -4.53
CA PHE A 82 1.65 -12.50 -5.13
C PHE A 82 1.43 -13.70 -4.21
N GLU A 83 2.49 -14.19 -3.56
CA GLU A 83 2.38 -15.28 -2.58
C GLU A 83 1.55 -14.83 -1.36
N PHE A 84 1.73 -13.58 -0.93
CA PHE A 84 0.93 -12.98 0.14
C PHE A 84 -0.55 -12.89 -0.25
N CYS A 85 -0.86 -12.40 -1.45
CA CYS A 85 -2.24 -12.30 -1.91
C CYS A 85 -2.91 -13.67 -2.05
N GLY A 86 -2.18 -14.68 -2.55
CA GLY A 86 -2.65 -16.05 -2.60
C GLY A 86 -2.92 -16.62 -1.21
N ALA A 87 -2.00 -16.45 -0.26
CA ALA A 87 -2.22 -16.87 1.13
C ALA A 87 -3.40 -16.14 1.77
N LEU A 88 -3.54 -14.84 1.52
CA LEU A 88 -4.65 -14.03 2.04
C LEU A 88 -6.00 -14.41 1.40
N HIS A 89 -5.98 -14.89 0.16
CA HIS A 89 -7.14 -15.54 -0.45
C HIS A 89 -7.57 -16.77 0.36
N PHE A 90 -6.65 -17.69 0.66
CA PHE A 90 -6.98 -18.89 1.42
C PHE A 90 -7.39 -18.61 2.87
N GLU A 91 -6.78 -17.63 3.54
CA GLU A 91 -7.09 -17.33 4.94
C GLU A 91 -8.31 -16.42 5.13
N SER A 92 -8.48 -15.40 4.27
CA SER A 92 -9.47 -14.34 4.44
C SER A 92 -10.41 -14.14 3.25
N GLY A 93 -10.22 -14.88 2.15
CA GLY A 93 -11.05 -14.78 0.95
C GLY A 93 -10.74 -13.56 0.08
N LEU A 94 -9.50 -13.06 0.07
CA LEU A 94 -9.10 -12.00 -0.87
C LEU A 94 -9.40 -12.41 -2.31
N LEU A 95 -10.19 -11.62 -3.04
CA LEU A 95 -10.49 -11.84 -4.45
C LEU A 95 -9.58 -11.02 -5.36
N ARG A 96 -9.26 -9.79 -4.96
CA ARG A 96 -8.49 -8.86 -5.79
C ARG A 96 -7.78 -7.80 -4.97
N LEU A 97 -6.60 -7.41 -5.44
CA LEU A 97 -5.81 -6.28 -4.96
C LEU A 97 -5.64 -5.27 -6.10
N ASP A 98 -6.10 -4.04 -5.89
CA ASP A 98 -5.85 -2.92 -6.77
C ASP A 98 -4.90 -1.91 -6.11
N VAL A 99 -3.93 -1.40 -6.87
CA VAL A 99 -3.02 -0.34 -6.45
C VAL A 99 -3.05 0.77 -7.50
N ASP A 100 -3.36 1.99 -7.08
CA ASP A 100 -3.56 3.18 -7.93
C ASP A 100 -4.51 2.95 -9.12
N GLY A 101 -5.50 2.07 -8.94
CA GLY A 101 -6.50 1.71 -9.95
C GLY A 101 -6.07 0.58 -10.90
N GLU A 102 -4.85 0.04 -10.74
CA GLU A 102 -4.37 -1.12 -11.48
C GLU A 102 -4.55 -2.40 -10.67
N ALA A 103 -5.11 -3.44 -11.28
CA ALA A 103 -5.26 -4.75 -10.66
C ALA A 103 -3.92 -5.49 -10.63
N LEU A 104 -3.24 -5.46 -9.48
CA LEU A 104 -1.98 -6.18 -9.31
C LEU A 104 -2.20 -7.68 -9.07
N TYR A 105 -3.31 -8.04 -8.45
CA TYR A 105 -3.66 -9.44 -8.21
C TYR A 105 -5.17 -9.62 -8.37
N GLU A 106 -5.56 -10.67 -9.08
CA GLU A 106 -6.93 -11.12 -9.17
C GLU A 106 -6.93 -12.65 -9.04
N TYR A 107 -7.70 -13.16 -8.09
CA TYR A 107 -7.92 -14.58 -7.97
C TYR A 107 -8.87 -15.00 -9.08
N VAL A 108 -8.33 -15.70 -10.06
CA VAL A 108 -9.12 -16.37 -11.09
C VAL A 108 -9.33 -17.80 -10.60
N PRO A 109 -10.57 -18.21 -10.25
CA PRO A 109 -10.82 -19.61 -10.00
C PRO A 109 -10.45 -20.37 -11.26
N ASP A 110 -9.65 -21.42 -11.12
CA ASP A 110 -9.44 -22.37 -12.22
C ASP A 110 -10.82 -22.91 -12.56
N GLU A 111 -11.43 -22.38 -13.64
CA GLU A 111 -12.65 -22.93 -14.19
C GLU A 111 -12.27 -24.34 -14.62
N GLY A 112 -12.55 -25.30 -13.74
CA GLY A 112 -12.23 -26.69 -13.95
C GLY A 112 -12.65 -27.07 -15.36
N PHE A 113 -11.68 -27.48 -16.16
CA PHE A 113 -11.96 -28.14 -17.43
C PHE A 113 -12.81 -29.38 -17.12
N GLU A 114 -14.13 -29.25 -17.25
CA GLU A 114 -15.01 -30.39 -17.41
C GLU A 114 -14.71 -30.99 -18.80
N GLY A 115 -13.87 -32.02 -18.80
CA GLY A 115 -13.55 -32.85 -19.96
C GLY A 115 -13.80 -34.32 -19.68
#